data_AF-A0A671K4W6-F1
#
_entry.id   AF-A0A671K4W6-F1
#
_cell.length_a   1.000
_cell.length_b   1.000
_cell.length_c   1.000
_cell.angle_alpha   90.00
_cell.angle_beta   90.00
_cell.angle_gamma   90.00
#
_symmetry.space_group_name_H-M   'P 1'
#
loop_
_entity.id
_entity.type
_entity.pdbx_description
1 polymer ?
#
loop_
_entity_poly.entity_id
_entity_poly.type
_entity_poly.pdbx_seq_one_letter_code
_entity_poly.pdbx_strand_id
1 'polypeptide(L)'
;MRLRHGTVATAIIFFTSFLSLSWYTAWQNGKEKLVAYQREFHALRERLRAAEHQTLQRSSELNTILEQFRRAIAETNGSKDALSNFSDETQKLLKELAHRKPLQVPNIYHHLPHLLNNEGSLHPAVQVGQGRTGVSMVMGIPTVKRKVKSYLSETLHSLIDKLSAEEKLDCVIIVCLANYFSNLKETFGDSKERVKWRTKQNLDYSFLMMYAVNKGVYYVQLEDDIVAKPNYFATMKNFALQLATEDWMILEFSQLGFIGKMFQAPDLNLIVEFIFMFYKEKPIDWLLDHILWVKVCNPEKDAKHCARQKSSLRIRFRPSLFQHVGLHSSLAGKIQKLTDKDFLKPLLHKIHLNPPAEVSTSLKVYQGHTLEKTYMGEDFFWAITPMAGDFVLFKFDRPVNIERFLFRSGNQEHPGDKIENTTVEILPFSTKEKYKRTEDRFYKLAQFEKGVAEGTVDPAFNPVVAVRLTVQKNSAVWAIISEIHIKRIPG
;
A
#
# COMPACT_ATOMS: atom_id res chain seq x y z
N MET A 1 -3.08 63.07 34.12
CA MET A 1 -3.10 62.06 33.04
C MET A 1 -1.89 61.13 33.19
N ARG A 2 -1.90 60.16 34.14
CA ARG A 2 -0.70 59.34 34.46
C ARG A 2 -0.98 57.89 34.89
N LEU A 3 -2.19 57.37 34.68
CA LEU A 3 -2.60 56.02 35.15
C LEU A 3 -2.98 55.03 34.04
N ARG A 4 -2.70 55.31 32.76
CA ARG A 4 -3.08 54.43 31.64
C ARG A 4 -1.97 53.50 31.11
N HIS A 5 -0.71 53.71 31.49
CA HIS A 5 0.41 52.90 31.00
C HIS A 5 0.80 51.73 31.91
N GLY A 6 0.46 51.79 33.21
CA GLY A 6 0.81 50.74 34.17
C GLY A 6 0.05 49.43 33.93
N THR A 7 -1.25 49.52 33.61
CA THR A 7 -2.13 48.36 33.37
C THR A 7 -1.81 47.62 32.07
N VAL A 8 -1.32 48.34 31.05
CA VAL A 8 -0.90 47.73 29.78
C VAL A 8 0.45 47.03 29.96
N ALA A 9 1.38 47.64 30.71
CA ALA A 9 2.67 47.02 31.01
C ALA A 9 2.51 45.73 31.84
N THR A 10 1.64 45.72 32.85
CA THR A 10 1.37 44.51 33.63
C THR A 10 0.68 43.43 32.80
N ALA A 11 -0.28 43.78 31.94
CA ALA A 11 -0.91 42.83 31.03
C ALA A 11 0.08 42.18 30.06
N ILE A 12 1.04 42.95 29.51
CA ILE A 12 2.08 42.44 28.63
C ILE A 12 3.01 41.47 29.37
N ILE A 13 3.41 41.78 30.61
CA ILE A 13 4.26 40.91 31.44
C ILE A 13 3.54 39.60 31.81
N PHE A 14 2.24 39.66 32.11
CA PHE A 14 1.44 38.46 32.36
C PHE A 14 1.26 37.61 31.10
N PHE A 15 1.04 38.23 29.93
CA PHE A 15 0.94 37.48 28.67
C PHE A 15 2.26 36.84 28.26
N THR A 16 3.39 37.55 28.40
CA THR A 16 4.70 36.99 28.04
C THR A 16 5.14 35.87 28.98
N SER A 17 4.85 35.99 30.28
CA SER A 17 5.10 34.92 31.26
C SER A 17 4.19 33.72 31.08
N PHE A 18 2.92 33.92 30.71
CA PHE A 18 2.01 32.80 30.42
C PHE A 18 2.39 32.08 29.12
N LEU A 19 2.77 32.82 28.08
CA LEU A 19 3.27 32.24 26.83
C LEU A 19 4.59 31.49 27.05
N SER A 20 5.50 32.01 27.87
CA SER A 20 6.78 31.34 28.15
C SER A 20 6.58 30.07 29.00
N LEU A 21 5.65 30.08 29.97
CA LEU A 21 5.30 28.89 30.76
C LEU A 21 4.57 27.84 29.91
N SER A 22 3.68 28.26 29.03
CA SER A 22 3.00 27.39 28.05
C SER A 22 4.00 26.76 27.07
N TRP A 23 4.96 27.53 26.57
CA TRP A 23 6.05 27.02 25.74
C TRP A 23 6.97 26.07 26.50
N TYR A 24 7.32 26.39 27.75
CA TYR A 24 8.16 25.56 28.58
C TYR A 24 7.50 24.21 28.92
N THR A 25 6.21 24.23 29.26
CA THR A 25 5.42 23.00 29.50
C THR A 25 5.24 22.17 28.23
N ALA A 26 5.00 22.79 27.08
CA ALA A 26 4.97 22.11 25.78
C ALA A 26 6.33 21.50 25.41
N TRP A 27 7.42 22.21 25.68
CA TRP A 27 8.79 21.74 25.46
C TRP A 27 9.16 20.57 26.40
N GLN A 28 8.80 20.65 27.68
CA GLN A 28 8.98 19.55 28.63
C GLN A 28 8.18 18.31 28.24
N ASN A 29 6.91 18.46 27.83
CA ASN A 29 6.11 17.36 27.27
C ASN A 29 6.74 16.76 25.99
N GLY A 30 7.34 17.60 25.13
CA GLY A 30 8.07 17.15 23.96
C GLY A 30 9.33 16.36 24.31
N LYS A 31 10.07 16.83 25.32
CA LYS A 31 11.29 16.19 25.85
C LYS A 31 10.98 14.86 26.53
N GLU A 32 9.92 14.78 27.34
CA GLU A 32 9.48 13.53 27.96
C GLU A 32 9.05 12.50 26.92
N LYS A 33 8.32 12.91 25.87
CA LYS A 33 8.02 12.05 24.72
C LYS A 33 9.28 11.57 24.02
N LEU A 34 10.24 12.45 23.76
CA LEU A 34 11.52 12.09 23.12
C LEU A 34 12.32 11.09 23.95
N VAL A 35 12.37 11.28 25.27
CA VAL A 35 13.04 10.37 26.22
C VAL A 35 12.31 9.02 26.29
N ALA A 36 10.97 9.02 26.28
CA ALA A 36 10.18 7.80 26.19
C ALA A 36 10.47 7.04 24.90
N TYR A 37 10.51 7.73 23.74
CA TYR A 37 10.89 7.13 22.46
C TYR A 37 12.33 6.61 22.45
N GLN A 38 13.30 7.30 23.06
CA GLN A 38 14.67 6.81 23.18
C GLN A 38 14.78 5.55 24.02
N ARG A 39 14.04 5.47 25.14
CA ARG A 39 13.99 4.25 25.97
C ARG A 39 13.33 3.09 25.21
N GLU A 40 12.22 3.36 24.52
CA GLU A 40 11.56 2.36 23.66
C GLU A 40 12.50 1.89 22.53
N PHE A 41 13.26 2.80 21.92
CA PHE A 41 14.24 2.47 20.88
C PHE A 41 15.41 1.63 21.41
N HIS A 42 15.91 1.93 22.60
CA HIS A 42 16.93 1.12 23.24
C HIS A 42 16.40 -0.29 23.56
N ALA A 43 15.18 -0.40 24.09
CA ALA A 43 14.56 -1.68 24.36
C ALA A 43 14.31 -2.49 23.06
N LEU A 44 13.90 -1.81 21.98
CA LEU A 44 13.75 -2.40 20.66
C LEU A 44 15.08 -2.95 20.13
N ARG A 45 16.15 -2.16 20.20
CA ARG A 45 17.47 -2.54 19.72
C ARG A 45 18.02 -3.78 20.45
N GLU A 46 17.80 -3.87 21.75
CA GLU A 46 18.22 -5.03 22.55
C GLU A 46 17.39 -6.28 22.21
N ARG A 47 16.07 -6.14 22.04
CA ARG A 47 15.21 -7.27 21.62
C ARG A 47 15.56 -7.77 20.22
N LEU A 48 15.82 -6.86 19.28
CA LEU A 48 16.22 -7.21 17.91
C LEU A 48 17.56 -7.94 17.90
N ARG A 49 18.58 -7.42 18.61
CA ARG A 49 19.88 -8.08 18.74
C ARG A 49 19.78 -9.48 19.35
N ALA A 50 18.97 -9.63 20.40
CA ALA A 50 18.75 -10.93 21.03
C ALA A 50 18.10 -11.92 20.05
N ALA A 51 17.10 -11.47 19.27
CA ALA A 51 16.43 -12.29 18.26
C ALA A 51 17.37 -12.67 17.10
N GLU A 52 18.18 -11.74 16.59
CA GLU A 52 19.20 -12.00 15.56
C GLU A 52 20.25 -13.00 16.05
N HIS A 53 20.77 -12.80 17.26
CA HIS A 53 21.79 -13.68 17.82
C HIS A 53 21.27 -15.11 18.01
N GLN A 54 20.04 -15.27 18.53
CA GLN A 54 19.40 -16.58 18.67
C GLN A 54 19.08 -17.23 17.33
N THR A 55 18.71 -16.44 16.31
CA THR A 55 18.46 -16.95 14.96
C THR A 55 19.74 -17.49 14.33
N LEU A 56 20.84 -16.75 14.48
CA LEU A 56 22.17 -17.19 14.03
C LEU A 56 22.63 -18.46 14.76
N GLN A 57 22.44 -18.53 16.09
CA GLN A 57 22.75 -19.73 16.87
C GLN A 57 21.95 -20.95 16.39
N ARG A 58 20.63 -20.82 16.23
CA ARG A 58 19.78 -21.93 15.74
C ARG A 58 20.13 -22.37 14.33
N SER A 59 20.45 -21.43 13.44
CA SER A 59 20.93 -21.75 12.09
C SER A 59 22.25 -22.53 12.14
N SER A 60 23.17 -22.12 13.00
CA SER A 60 24.44 -22.82 13.23
C SER A 60 24.23 -24.23 13.79
N GLU A 61 23.39 -24.38 14.82
CA GLU A 61 23.05 -25.68 15.41
C GLU A 61 22.42 -26.62 14.37
N LEU A 62 21.49 -26.11 13.56
CA LEU A 62 20.79 -26.89 12.54
C LEU A 62 21.72 -27.29 11.40
N ASN A 63 22.63 -26.41 10.98
CA ASN A 63 23.71 -26.75 10.03
C ASN A 63 24.67 -27.79 10.62
N THR A 64 24.98 -27.71 11.92
CA THR A 64 25.83 -28.67 12.60
C THR A 64 25.15 -30.05 12.66
N ILE A 65 23.85 -30.08 12.96
CA ILE A 65 23.04 -31.30 12.93
C ILE A 65 22.98 -31.87 11.51
N LEU A 66 22.74 -31.04 10.49
CA LEU A 66 22.75 -31.46 9.08
C LEU A 66 24.11 -32.07 8.67
N GLU A 67 25.22 -31.47 9.10
CA GLU A 67 26.56 -32.01 8.84
C GLU A 67 26.84 -33.29 9.61
N GLN A 68 26.41 -33.41 10.86
CA GLN A 68 26.47 -34.66 11.62
C GLN A 68 25.67 -35.77 10.93
N PHE A 69 24.48 -35.45 10.41
CA PHE A 69 23.66 -36.39 9.63
C PHE A 69 24.31 -36.77 8.30
N ARG A 70 24.88 -35.80 7.55
CA ARG A 70 25.62 -36.08 6.31
C ARG A 70 26.81 -37.00 6.57
N ARG A 71 27.55 -36.79 7.66
CA ARG A 71 28.65 -37.65 8.08
C ARG A 71 28.17 -39.04 8.46
N ALA A 72 27.09 -39.17 9.23
CA ALA A 72 26.52 -40.47 9.57
C ALA A 72 26.03 -41.25 8.34
N ILE A 73 25.48 -40.57 7.33
CA ILE A 73 25.08 -41.17 6.03
C ILE A 73 26.33 -41.54 5.20
N ALA A 74 27.37 -40.70 5.20
CA ALA A 74 28.61 -40.98 4.49
C ALA A 74 29.39 -42.15 5.11
N GLU A 75 29.38 -42.29 6.44
CA GLU A 75 29.97 -43.43 7.16
C GLU A 75 29.20 -44.74 6.91
N THR A 76 27.88 -44.66 6.65
CA THR A 76 27.06 -45.83 6.29
C THR A 76 27.12 -46.21 4.80
N ASN A 77 27.69 -45.36 3.92
CA ASN A 77 27.92 -45.70 2.51
C ASN A 77 29.00 -46.80 2.29
N GLY A 78 29.61 -47.32 3.37
CA GLY A 78 30.40 -48.56 3.34
C GLY A 78 29.56 -49.85 3.33
N SER A 79 28.24 -49.78 3.54
CA SER A 79 27.36 -50.95 3.39
C SER A 79 25.97 -50.54 2.91
N LYS A 80 25.58 -51.03 1.73
CA LYS A 80 24.25 -50.84 1.14
C LYS A 80 23.11 -51.43 2.00
N ASP A 81 23.43 -52.15 3.08
CA ASP A 81 22.46 -52.80 3.99
C ASP A 81 22.01 -51.92 5.17
N ALA A 82 22.56 -50.71 5.34
CA ALA A 82 22.21 -49.87 6.49
C ALA A 82 20.87 -49.11 6.32
N LEU A 83 20.45 -48.79 5.09
CA LEU A 83 19.21 -48.03 4.86
C LEU A 83 17.94 -48.89 5.05
N SER A 84 18.03 -50.21 4.90
CA SER A 84 16.95 -51.17 5.12
C SER A 84 16.75 -51.55 6.59
N ASN A 85 17.68 -51.18 7.47
CA ASN A 85 17.60 -51.44 8.91
C ASN A 85 16.90 -50.33 9.70
N PHE A 86 16.51 -49.24 9.04
CA PHE A 86 15.68 -48.20 9.65
C PHE A 86 14.20 -48.56 9.49
N SER A 87 13.44 -48.42 10.58
CA SER A 87 11.97 -48.51 10.54
C SER A 87 11.40 -47.63 9.42
N ASP A 88 10.35 -48.10 8.75
CA ASP A 88 9.65 -47.37 7.68
C ASP A 88 9.23 -45.95 8.13
N GLU A 89 8.95 -45.75 9.42
CA GLU A 89 8.65 -44.43 9.99
C GLU A 89 9.87 -43.50 9.97
N THR A 90 11.07 -44.02 10.24
CA THR A 90 12.31 -43.25 10.22
C THR A 90 12.69 -42.87 8.79
N GLN A 91 12.50 -43.77 7.81
CA GLN A 91 12.69 -43.43 6.39
C GLN A 91 11.68 -42.38 5.89
N LYS A 92 10.44 -42.43 6.37
CA LYS A 92 9.40 -41.46 6.02
C LYS A 92 9.72 -40.08 6.61
N LEU A 93 10.15 -40.02 7.87
CA LEU A 93 10.63 -38.80 8.52
C LEU A 93 11.86 -38.21 7.80
N LEU A 94 12.79 -39.06 7.37
CA LEU A 94 14.00 -38.66 6.65
C LEU A 94 13.67 -38.02 5.28
N LYS A 95 12.69 -38.56 4.55
CA LYS A 95 12.20 -37.96 3.31
C LYS A 95 11.47 -36.64 3.56
N GLU A 96 10.69 -36.52 4.63
CA GLU A 96 10.03 -35.26 4.99
C GLU A 96 11.01 -34.15 5.41
N LEU A 97 12.03 -34.49 6.20
CA LEU A 97 13.04 -33.54 6.67
C LEU A 97 13.95 -33.05 5.52
N ALA A 98 14.32 -33.94 4.59
CA ALA A 98 15.11 -33.58 3.41
C ALA A 98 14.34 -32.69 2.40
N HIS A 99 13.00 -32.70 2.45
CA HIS A 99 12.14 -31.87 1.60
C HIS A 99 11.68 -30.56 2.27
N ARG A 100 11.97 -30.35 3.56
CA ARG A 100 11.72 -29.06 4.21
C ARG A 100 12.74 -28.04 3.71
N LYS A 101 12.25 -27.01 3.00
CA LYS A 101 13.03 -25.80 2.68
C LYS A 101 13.70 -25.25 3.96
N PRO A 102 14.91 -24.68 3.86
CA PRO A 102 15.56 -24.07 5.02
C PRO A 102 14.63 -23.05 5.66
N LEU A 103 14.44 -23.19 6.98
CA LEU A 103 13.62 -22.32 7.82
C LEU A 103 14.06 -20.86 7.63
N GLN A 104 13.21 -20.07 6.99
CA GLN A 104 13.19 -18.63 7.20
C GLN A 104 12.13 -18.31 8.27
N VAL A 105 12.39 -17.19 8.96
CA VAL A 105 11.65 -16.46 10.01
C VAL A 105 11.71 -16.95 11.49
N PRO A 106 11.77 -16.00 12.46
CA PRO A 106 11.70 -16.24 13.89
C PRO A 106 10.50 -17.10 14.21
N ASN A 107 10.79 -18.27 14.76
CA ASN A 107 9.80 -19.31 14.85
C ASN A 107 8.64 -18.87 15.74
N ILE A 108 7.42 -18.79 15.19
CA ILE A 108 6.20 -18.40 15.90
C ILE A 108 6.01 -19.13 17.23
N TYR A 109 6.52 -20.36 17.31
CA TYR A 109 6.55 -21.17 18.52
C TYR A 109 7.36 -20.55 19.67
N HIS A 110 8.26 -19.60 19.40
CA HIS A 110 8.90 -18.80 20.45
C HIS A 110 7.88 -17.88 21.14
N HIS A 111 7.05 -17.20 20.37
CA HIS A 111 6.05 -16.27 20.90
C HIS A 111 4.78 -16.97 21.39
N LEU A 112 4.46 -18.13 20.80
CA LEU A 112 3.26 -18.93 21.05
C LEU A 112 3.63 -20.42 21.21
N PRO A 113 4.34 -20.81 22.28
CA PRO A 113 4.86 -22.18 22.45
C PRO A 113 3.75 -23.24 22.57
N HIS A 114 2.54 -22.84 22.97
CA HIS A 114 1.39 -23.76 23.03
C HIS A 114 0.99 -24.34 21.67
N LEU A 115 1.40 -23.71 20.55
CA LEU A 115 1.15 -24.23 19.21
C LEU A 115 2.02 -25.45 18.89
N LEU A 116 3.13 -25.66 19.59
CA LEU A 116 3.95 -26.88 19.45
C LEU A 116 3.16 -28.14 19.83
N ASN A 117 2.19 -28.00 20.74
CA ASN A 117 1.36 -29.11 21.19
C ASN A 117 0.22 -29.43 20.20
N ASN A 118 0.09 -28.67 19.11
CA ASN A 118 -0.94 -28.85 18.10
C ASN A 118 -0.38 -28.48 16.72
N GLU A 119 0.39 -29.38 16.12
CA GLU A 119 1.05 -29.17 14.82
C GLU A 119 0.05 -28.81 13.70
N GLY A 120 -1.20 -29.30 13.79
CA GLY A 120 -2.28 -28.99 12.86
C GLY A 120 -2.85 -27.56 12.98
N SER A 121 -2.56 -26.83 14.07
CA SER A 121 -3.17 -25.53 14.37
C SER A 121 -2.82 -24.42 13.38
N LEU A 122 -1.73 -24.57 12.63
CA LEU A 122 -1.27 -23.62 11.62
C LEU A 122 -1.71 -23.97 10.19
N HIS A 123 -2.39 -25.11 10.01
CA HIS A 123 -2.93 -25.51 8.73
C HIS A 123 -4.38 -25.03 8.57
N PRO A 124 -4.79 -24.56 7.38
CA PRO A 124 -6.17 -24.16 7.16
C PRO A 124 -7.13 -25.35 7.36
N ALA A 125 -8.19 -25.13 8.14
CA ALA A 125 -9.24 -26.13 8.34
C ALA A 125 -10.05 -26.41 7.06
N VAL A 126 -10.15 -25.42 6.18
CA VAL A 126 -10.85 -25.51 4.89
C VAL A 126 -9.96 -24.89 3.82
N GLN A 127 -9.78 -25.62 2.72
CA GLN A 127 -9.00 -25.15 1.58
C GLN A 127 -9.79 -25.36 0.29
N VAL A 128 -10.14 -24.26 -0.36
CA VAL A 128 -10.78 -24.25 -1.68
C VAL A 128 -9.73 -23.77 -2.68
N GLY A 129 -9.53 -24.53 -3.77
CA GLY A 129 -8.52 -24.19 -4.80
C GLY A 129 -7.13 -24.80 -4.60
N GLN A 130 -7.03 -25.94 -3.89
CA GLN A 130 -5.83 -26.81 -3.83
C GLN A 130 -4.49 -26.13 -3.47
N GLY A 131 -4.52 -25.08 -2.66
CA GLY A 131 -3.29 -24.46 -2.16
C GLY A 131 -2.50 -23.63 -3.17
N ARG A 132 -3.22 -23.02 -4.13
CA ARG A 132 -2.68 -22.08 -5.12
C ARG A 132 -1.64 -21.12 -4.54
N THR A 133 -0.56 -20.93 -5.29
CA THR A 133 0.52 -19.97 -5.08
C THR A 133 0.83 -19.24 -6.39
N GLY A 134 1.65 -18.20 -6.34
CA GLY A 134 2.03 -17.42 -7.53
C GLY A 134 0.95 -16.47 -8.03
N VAL A 135 -0.02 -16.10 -7.17
CA VAL A 135 -1.04 -15.10 -7.51
C VAL A 135 -0.50 -13.68 -7.38
N SER A 136 -1.10 -12.71 -8.05
CA SER A 136 -0.71 -11.31 -7.87
C SER A 136 -1.07 -10.79 -6.49
N MET A 137 -2.20 -11.22 -5.92
CA MET A 137 -2.72 -10.64 -4.68
C MET A 137 -3.30 -11.67 -3.72
N VAL A 138 -2.89 -11.57 -2.46
CA VAL A 138 -3.40 -12.36 -1.34
C VAL A 138 -4.16 -11.44 -0.39
N MET A 139 -5.42 -11.75 -0.09
CA MET A 139 -6.26 -10.95 0.81
C MET A 139 -6.46 -11.68 2.14
N GLY A 140 -5.99 -11.09 3.24
CA GLY A 140 -6.17 -11.62 4.58
C GLY A 140 -7.37 -11.00 5.29
N ILE A 141 -8.31 -11.84 5.76
CA ILE A 141 -9.53 -11.42 6.46
C ILE A 141 -9.58 -12.11 7.82
N PRO A 142 -9.33 -11.40 8.93
CA PRO A 142 -9.53 -11.92 10.26
C PRO A 142 -11.00 -11.78 10.64
N THR A 143 -11.55 -12.77 11.34
CA THR A 143 -12.94 -12.72 11.81
C THR A 143 -13.05 -13.03 13.30
N VAL A 144 -14.07 -12.45 13.92
CA VAL A 144 -14.38 -12.64 15.33
C VAL A 144 -15.84 -13.02 15.48
N LYS A 145 -16.10 -14.03 16.30
CA LYS A 145 -17.47 -14.42 16.66
C LYS A 145 -18.15 -13.28 17.41
N ARG A 146 -19.22 -12.74 16.83
CA ARG A 146 -20.10 -11.72 17.44
C ARG A 146 -21.41 -12.36 17.88
N LYS A 147 -22.05 -11.83 18.93
CA LYS A 147 -23.33 -12.34 19.43
C LYS A 147 -24.52 -11.99 18.53
N VAL A 148 -24.46 -10.84 17.85
CA VAL A 148 -25.62 -10.24 17.16
C VAL A 148 -25.64 -10.62 15.68
N LYS A 149 -24.58 -10.29 14.93
CA LYS A 149 -24.49 -10.49 13.48
C LYS A 149 -23.06 -10.87 13.08
N SER A 150 -22.94 -11.81 12.15
CA SER A 150 -21.69 -12.07 11.43
C SER A 150 -21.70 -11.27 10.12
N TYR A 151 -20.62 -10.57 9.83
CA TYR A 151 -20.47 -9.77 8.60
C TYR A 151 -19.68 -10.51 7.52
N LEU A 152 -18.98 -11.60 7.87
CA LEU A 152 -18.04 -12.30 7.00
C LEU A 152 -18.67 -12.74 5.66
N SER A 153 -19.89 -13.29 5.69
CA SER A 153 -20.57 -13.74 4.46
C SER A 153 -20.85 -12.57 3.51
N GLU A 154 -21.33 -11.44 4.03
CA GLU A 154 -21.59 -10.23 3.24
C GLU A 154 -20.30 -9.64 2.67
N THR A 155 -19.22 -9.63 3.46
CA THR A 155 -17.89 -9.21 2.99
C THR A 155 -17.35 -10.13 1.91
N LEU A 156 -17.45 -11.45 2.06
CA LEU A 156 -16.98 -12.40 1.06
C LEU A 156 -17.77 -12.29 -0.25
N HIS A 157 -19.09 -12.18 -0.22
CA HIS A 157 -19.89 -11.89 -1.42
C HIS A 157 -19.45 -10.58 -2.07
N SER A 158 -19.31 -9.52 -1.26
CA SER A 158 -18.90 -8.20 -1.75
C SER A 158 -17.54 -8.19 -2.45
N LEU A 159 -16.58 -9.00 -1.99
CA LEU A 159 -15.27 -9.17 -2.61
C LEU A 159 -15.35 -10.06 -3.85
N ILE A 160 -15.89 -11.27 -3.71
CA ILE A 160 -15.87 -12.31 -4.75
C ILE A 160 -16.74 -11.93 -5.95
N ASP A 161 -17.91 -11.33 -5.75
CA ASP A 161 -18.83 -10.97 -6.82
C ASP A 161 -18.29 -9.82 -7.70
N LYS A 162 -17.33 -9.06 -7.17
CA LYS A 162 -16.70 -7.93 -7.88
C LYS A 162 -15.36 -8.28 -8.52
N LEU A 163 -14.97 -9.56 -8.50
CA LEU A 163 -13.84 -10.09 -9.25
C LEU A 163 -14.31 -10.67 -10.59
N SER A 164 -13.59 -10.35 -11.66
CA SER A 164 -13.71 -11.03 -12.94
C SER A 164 -13.20 -12.48 -12.86
N ALA A 165 -13.49 -13.29 -13.89
CA ALA A 165 -13.05 -14.67 -13.94
C ALA A 165 -11.51 -14.81 -13.88
N GLU A 166 -10.78 -13.91 -14.54
CA GLU A 166 -9.31 -13.87 -14.52
C GLU A 166 -8.78 -13.48 -13.13
N GLU A 167 -9.38 -12.46 -12.50
CA GLU A 167 -8.97 -12.03 -11.16
C GLU A 167 -9.25 -13.09 -10.08
N LYS A 168 -10.31 -13.90 -10.24
CA LYS A 168 -10.58 -15.05 -9.37
C LYS A 168 -9.50 -16.13 -9.46
N LEU A 169 -8.82 -16.24 -10.60
CA LEU A 169 -7.65 -17.13 -10.76
C LEU A 169 -6.38 -16.51 -10.17
N ASP A 170 -6.25 -15.18 -10.26
CA ASP A 170 -5.11 -14.37 -9.81
C ASP A 170 -5.22 -13.84 -8.37
N CYS A 171 -6.10 -14.44 -7.56
CA CYS A 171 -6.34 -14.04 -6.17
C CYS A 171 -6.40 -15.25 -5.22
N VAL A 172 -5.93 -15.06 -3.98
CA VAL A 172 -6.17 -15.97 -2.85
C VAL A 172 -6.74 -15.18 -1.69
N ILE A 173 -7.88 -15.62 -1.14
CA ILE A 173 -8.48 -15.05 0.08
C ILE A 173 -8.23 -16.03 1.24
N ILE A 174 -7.64 -15.54 2.33
CA ILE A 174 -7.38 -16.30 3.55
C ILE A 174 -8.24 -15.73 4.67
N VAL A 175 -9.11 -16.57 5.24
CA VAL A 175 -9.93 -16.19 6.40
C VAL A 175 -9.31 -16.78 7.68
N CYS A 176 -8.95 -15.92 8.63
CA CYS A 176 -8.37 -16.33 9.91
C CYS A 176 -9.45 -16.41 10.99
N LEU A 177 -9.66 -17.64 11.49
CA LEU A 177 -10.53 -17.97 12.60
C LEU A 177 -9.66 -18.46 13.76
N ALA A 178 -9.30 -17.55 14.66
CA ALA A 178 -8.44 -17.90 15.79
C ALA A 178 -8.99 -17.37 17.12
N ASN A 179 -8.81 -18.15 18.18
CA ASN A 179 -9.03 -17.74 19.55
C ASN A 179 -7.75 -18.02 20.34
N TYR A 180 -7.21 -16.98 20.99
CA TYR A 180 -6.02 -17.12 21.81
C TYR A 180 -6.39 -17.04 23.30
N PHE A 181 -5.72 -17.89 24.08
CA PHE A 181 -5.74 -17.81 25.54
C PHE A 181 -4.50 -17.05 26.00
N SER A 182 -4.69 -15.96 26.72
CA SER A 182 -3.56 -15.16 27.17
C SER A 182 -3.87 -14.46 28.49
N ASN A 183 -3.06 -14.77 29.50
CA ASN A 183 -2.92 -13.95 30.70
C ASN A 183 -2.17 -12.68 30.30
N LEU A 184 -2.91 -11.58 30.06
CA LEU A 184 -2.35 -10.31 29.62
C LEU A 184 -2.38 -9.29 30.75
N LYS A 185 -1.30 -8.51 30.85
CA LYS A 185 -1.22 -7.36 31.75
C LYS A 185 -2.00 -6.20 31.15
N GLU A 186 -2.75 -5.48 31.98
CA GLU A 186 -3.39 -4.23 31.60
C GLU A 186 -2.33 -3.14 31.34
N THR A 187 -2.56 -2.33 30.31
CA THR A 187 -1.64 -1.28 29.85
C THR A 187 -2.46 -0.12 29.29
N PHE A 188 -1.92 1.09 29.28
CA PHE A 188 -2.58 2.28 28.68
C PHE A 188 -3.96 2.61 29.27
N GLY A 189 -4.29 2.11 30.47
CA GLY A 189 -5.62 2.26 31.07
C GLY A 189 -6.72 1.45 30.37
N ASP A 190 -6.36 0.54 29.46
CA ASP A 190 -7.30 -0.33 28.77
C ASP A 190 -7.82 -1.44 29.71
N SER A 191 -9.12 -1.78 29.58
CA SER A 191 -9.68 -2.96 30.25
C SER A 191 -9.05 -4.26 29.73
N LYS A 192 -9.15 -5.36 30.50
CA LYS A 192 -8.67 -6.69 30.06
C LYS A 192 -9.26 -7.11 28.70
N GLU A 193 -10.53 -6.80 28.45
CA GLU A 193 -11.21 -7.10 27.20
C GLU A 193 -10.57 -6.33 26.03
N ARG A 194 -10.28 -5.05 26.23
CA ARG A 194 -9.64 -4.20 25.22
C ARG A 194 -8.21 -4.65 24.93
N VAL A 195 -7.46 -5.03 25.96
CA VAL A 195 -6.10 -5.60 25.84
C VAL A 195 -6.10 -6.94 25.12
N LYS A 196 -7.05 -7.83 25.46
CA LYS A 196 -7.25 -9.10 24.77
C LYS A 196 -7.61 -8.89 23.30
N TRP A 197 -8.49 -7.94 23.02
CA TRP A 197 -8.92 -7.60 21.66
C TRP A 197 -7.74 -7.12 20.79
N ARG A 198 -6.92 -6.16 21.24
CA ARG A 198 -5.78 -5.66 20.44
C ARG A 198 -4.66 -6.70 20.29
N THR A 199 -4.42 -7.49 21.33
CA THR A 199 -3.43 -8.58 21.27
C THR A 199 -3.87 -9.63 20.26
N LYS A 200 -5.16 -10.01 20.27
CA LYS A 200 -5.73 -10.92 19.29
C LYS A 200 -5.57 -10.38 17.86
N GLN A 201 -5.90 -9.11 17.64
CA GLN A 201 -5.79 -8.47 16.33
C GLN A 201 -4.35 -8.51 15.79
N ASN A 202 -3.36 -8.15 16.62
CA ASN A 202 -1.94 -8.23 16.24
C ASN A 202 -1.54 -9.64 15.82
N LEU A 203 -1.96 -10.65 16.58
CA LEU A 203 -1.67 -12.04 16.27
C LEU A 203 -2.35 -12.50 14.98
N ASP A 204 -3.66 -12.27 14.84
CA ASP A 204 -4.42 -12.66 13.64
C ASP A 204 -3.77 -12.11 12.36
N TYR A 205 -3.36 -10.84 12.38
CA TYR A 205 -2.75 -10.20 11.21
C TYR A 205 -1.38 -10.80 10.93
N SER A 206 -0.60 -11.06 11.98
CA SER A 206 0.70 -11.72 11.86
C SER A 206 0.57 -13.12 11.25
N PHE A 207 -0.42 -13.91 11.67
CA PHE A 207 -0.68 -15.23 11.10
C PHE A 207 -1.04 -15.16 9.61
N LEU A 208 -1.96 -14.26 9.26
CA LEU A 208 -2.36 -14.06 7.87
C LEU A 208 -1.17 -13.66 7.00
N MET A 209 -0.35 -12.71 7.47
CA MET A 209 0.87 -12.26 6.77
C MET A 209 1.87 -13.40 6.60
N MET A 210 2.21 -14.13 7.67
CA MET A 210 3.15 -15.26 7.61
C MET A 210 2.70 -16.35 6.63
N TYR A 211 1.40 -16.68 6.64
CA TYR A 211 0.86 -17.67 5.71
C TYR A 211 0.84 -17.17 4.26
N ALA A 212 0.74 -15.86 4.05
CA ALA A 212 0.67 -15.22 2.74
C ALA A 212 2.04 -15.01 2.05
N VAL A 213 3.16 -14.93 2.80
CA VAL A 213 4.52 -14.60 2.29
C VAL A 213 4.86 -15.29 0.97
N ASN A 214 4.57 -16.58 0.84
CA ASN A 214 4.95 -17.40 -0.33
C ASN A 214 3.80 -17.68 -1.30
N LYS A 215 2.69 -16.92 -1.21
CA LYS A 215 1.47 -17.18 -2.00
C LYS A 215 1.25 -16.19 -3.13
N GLY A 216 1.72 -14.95 -2.99
CA GLY A 216 1.57 -13.98 -4.06
C GLY A 216 2.55 -12.83 -3.97
N VAL A 217 2.40 -11.88 -4.89
CA VAL A 217 3.28 -10.70 -5.01
C VAL A 217 2.94 -9.66 -3.94
N TYR A 218 1.64 -9.39 -3.76
CA TYR A 218 1.14 -8.42 -2.79
C TYR A 218 0.23 -9.08 -1.75
N TYR A 219 0.30 -8.60 -0.51
CA TYR A 219 -0.62 -8.96 0.56
C TYR A 219 -1.50 -7.76 0.92
N VAL A 220 -2.81 -7.97 1.04
CA VAL A 220 -3.79 -6.94 1.42
C VAL A 220 -4.48 -7.36 2.72
N GLN A 221 -4.29 -6.58 3.78
CA GLN A 221 -5.02 -6.74 5.03
C GLN A 221 -6.41 -6.10 4.92
N LEU A 222 -7.44 -6.90 5.15
CA LEU A 222 -8.84 -6.49 5.18
C LEU A 222 -9.47 -6.84 6.55
N GLU A 223 -10.72 -6.46 6.74
CA GLU A 223 -11.56 -6.80 7.90
C GLU A 223 -12.82 -7.55 7.44
N ASP A 224 -13.53 -8.22 8.36
CA ASP A 224 -14.69 -9.07 8.04
C ASP A 224 -16.01 -8.32 7.92
N ASP A 225 -16.00 -6.99 8.02
CA ASP A 225 -17.16 -6.11 7.99
C ASP A 225 -17.00 -4.94 7.01
N ILE A 226 -16.53 -5.25 5.80
CA ILE A 226 -16.34 -4.29 4.71
C ILE A 226 -17.21 -4.56 3.48
N VAL A 227 -17.39 -3.51 2.68
CA VAL A 227 -17.90 -3.56 1.30
C VAL A 227 -16.84 -2.97 0.36
N ALA A 228 -16.56 -3.68 -0.74
CA ALA A 228 -15.62 -3.24 -1.78
C ALA A 228 -16.33 -2.52 -2.94
N LYS A 229 -15.64 -1.58 -3.60
CA LYS A 229 -16.06 -1.00 -4.88
C LYS A 229 -15.90 -2.01 -6.03
N PRO A 230 -16.67 -1.87 -7.12
CA PRO A 230 -16.38 -2.60 -8.37
C PRO A 230 -14.95 -2.30 -8.85
N ASN A 231 -14.32 -3.27 -9.51
CA ASN A 231 -12.98 -3.14 -10.08
C ASN A 231 -11.86 -2.84 -9.06
N TYR A 232 -12.10 -3.09 -7.77
CA TYR A 232 -11.12 -2.79 -6.72
C TYR A 232 -9.80 -3.55 -6.95
N PHE A 233 -9.86 -4.81 -7.39
CA PHE A 233 -8.68 -5.64 -7.62
C PHE A 233 -7.76 -5.04 -8.69
N ALA A 234 -8.26 -4.84 -9.90
CA ALA A 234 -7.49 -4.22 -10.98
C ALA A 234 -6.99 -2.82 -10.59
N THR A 235 -7.80 -2.02 -9.88
CA THR A 235 -7.40 -0.69 -9.42
C THR A 235 -6.20 -0.75 -8.48
N MET A 236 -6.24 -1.64 -7.47
CA MET A 236 -5.13 -1.81 -6.54
C MET A 236 -3.88 -2.36 -7.22
N LYS A 237 -4.03 -3.37 -8.09
CA LYS A 237 -2.91 -3.98 -8.83
C LYS A 237 -2.22 -2.95 -9.73
N ASN A 238 -2.99 -2.19 -10.51
CA ASN A 238 -2.44 -1.16 -11.38
C ASN A 238 -1.74 -0.05 -10.60
N PHE A 239 -2.34 0.38 -9.47
CA PHE A 239 -1.71 1.39 -8.60
C PHE A 239 -0.38 0.91 -8.03
N ALA A 240 -0.29 -0.34 -7.58
CA ALA A 240 0.98 -0.92 -7.11
C ALA A 240 2.03 -1.03 -8.23
N LEU A 241 1.61 -1.39 -9.45
CA LEU A 241 2.50 -1.48 -10.62
C LEU A 241 3.02 -0.11 -11.06
N GLN A 242 2.21 0.95 -10.96
CA GLN A 242 2.63 2.32 -11.25
C GLN A 242 3.74 2.78 -10.29
N LEU A 243 3.66 2.36 -9.03
CA LEU A 243 4.63 2.68 -7.99
C LEU A 243 5.78 1.66 -7.92
N ALA A 244 5.96 0.80 -8.93
CA ALA A 244 6.98 -0.25 -8.88
C ALA A 244 8.42 0.28 -8.81
N THR A 245 8.66 1.51 -9.25
CA THR A 245 9.97 2.19 -9.15
C THR A 245 10.15 2.98 -7.86
N GLU A 246 9.07 3.21 -7.11
CA GLU A 246 9.09 3.97 -5.86
C GLU A 246 9.37 3.06 -4.66
N ASP A 247 10.10 3.56 -3.67
CA ASP A 247 10.38 2.86 -2.43
C ASP A 247 9.23 3.04 -1.43
N TRP A 248 8.08 2.41 -1.70
CA TRP A 248 6.92 2.44 -0.80
C TRP A 248 6.85 1.20 0.10
N MET A 249 6.29 1.36 1.30
CA MET A 249 6.12 0.27 2.26
C MET A 249 4.66 -0.15 2.45
N ILE A 250 3.74 0.82 2.37
CA ILE A 250 2.31 0.60 2.64
C ILE A 250 1.49 1.38 1.61
N LEU A 251 0.62 0.68 0.87
CA LEU A 251 -0.42 1.33 0.07
C LEU A 251 -1.76 1.27 0.81
N GLU A 252 -2.42 2.41 0.96
CA GLU A 252 -3.70 2.51 1.66
C GLU A 252 -4.86 2.76 0.69
N PHE A 253 -5.87 1.89 0.72
CA PHE A 253 -7.09 1.98 -0.10
C PHE A 253 -8.35 2.32 0.72
N SER A 254 -8.17 2.71 1.99
CA SER A 254 -9.20 3.30 2.85
C SER A 254 -8.58 4.17 3.94
N GLN A 255 -9.35 5.10 4.48
CA GLN A 255 -8.99 5.90 5.67
C GLN A 255 -9.30 5.22 6.98
N LEU A 256 -10.21 4.24 6.95
CA LEU A 256 -10.82 3.72 8.16
C LEU A 256 -10.03 2.53 8.68
N GLY A 257 -9.42 2.71 9.85
CA GLY A 257 -8.76 1.63 10.58
C GLY A 257 -7.66 0.95 9.75
N PHE A 258 -7.62 -0.38 9.80
CA PHE A 258 -6.59 -1.17 9.13
C PHE A 258 -7.05 -1.75 7.78
N ILE A 259 -8.22 -1.34 7.28
CA ILE A 259 -8.80 -1.93 6.06
C ILE A 259 -8.04 -1.45 4.82
N GLY A 260 -7.84 -2.37 3.87
CA GLY A 260 -7.26 -2.05 2.57
C GLY A 260 -5.81 -1.60 2.66
N LYS A 261 -5.02 -2.18 3.56
CA LYS A 261 -3.56 -1.95 3.64
C LYS A 261 -2.84 -3.01 2.84
N MET A 262 -2.15 -2.58 1.78
CA MET A 262 -1.37 -3.45 0.91
C MET A 262 0.12 -3.34 1.21
N PHE A 263 0.80 -4.48 1.17
CA PHE A 263 2.22 -4.66 1.42
C PHE A 263 2.83 -5.54 0.35
N GLN A 264 4.13 -5.40 0.10
CA GLN A 264 4.88 -6.37 -0.71
C GLN A 264 5.07 -7.66 0.10
N ALA A 265 4.88 -8.81 -0.53
CA ALA A 265 5.03 -10.10 0.15
C ALA A 265 6.43 -10.31 0.80
N PRO A 266 7.55 -9.90 0.17
CA PRO A 266 8.87 -10.01 0.79
C PRO A 266 9.03 -9.20 2.09
N ASP A 267 8.34 -8.07 2.23
CA ASP A 267 8.43 -7.19 3.40
C ASP A 267 7.65 -7.70 4.61
N LEU A 268 6.75 -8.68 4.41
CA LEU A 268 5.87 -9.18 5.47
C LEU A 268 6.63 -9.76 6.65
N ASN A 269 7.78 -10.41 6.41
CA ASN A 269 8.59 -10.99 7.49
C ASN A 269 9.04 -9.91 8.47
N LEU A 270 9.60 -8.80 7.95
CA LEU A 270 10.04 -7.67 8.77
C LEU A 270 8.86 -7.05 9.55
N ILE A 271 7.70 -6.93 8.91
CA ILE A 271 6.50 -6.36 9.53
C ILE A 271 6.02 -7.27 10.67
N VAL A 272 5.93 -8.58 10.42
CA VAL A 272 5.50 -9.59 11.40
C VAL A 272 6.43 -9.62 12.60
N GLU A 273 7.75 -9.63 12.37
CA GLU A 273 8.74 -9.63 13.45
C GLU A 273 8.59 -8.40 14.35
N PHE A 274 8.38 -7.23 13.73
CA PHE A 274 8.14 -6.01 14.48
C PHE A 274 6.85 -6.08 15.31
N ILE A 275 5.77 -6.63 14.74
CA ILE A 275 4.52 -6.83 15.46
C ILE A 275 4.72 -7.78 16.65
N PHE A 276 5.42 -8.90 16.46
CA PHE A 276 5.69 -9.88 17.52
C PHE A 276 6.57 -9.35 18.64
N MET A 277 7.40 -8.34 18.42
CA MET A 277 8.14 -7.70 19.50
C MET A 277 7.23 -6.96 20.50
N PHE A 278 6.02 -6.54 20.09
CA PHE A 278 5.16 -5.66 20.88
C PHE A 278 3.65 -6.00 20.82
N TYR A 279 3.32 -7.23 20.41
CA TYR A 279 1.92 -7.62 20.15
C TYR A 279 1.04 -7.56 21.39
N LYS A 280 1.62 -7.66 22.59
CA LYS A 280 0.90 -7.56 23.88
C LYS A 280 0.81 -6.11 24.36
N GLU A 281 1.64 -5.22 23.85
CA GLU A 281 1.84 -3.87 24.36
C GLU A 281 1.02 -2.84 23.58
N LYS A 282 1.15 -2.75 22.26
CA LYS A 282 0.50 -1.69 21.47
C LYS A 282 -0.48 -2.25 20.44
N PRO A 283 -1.53 -1.50 20.04
CA PRO A 283 -2.39 -1.89 18.92
C PRO A 283 -1.66 -1.80 17.58
N ILE A 284 -2.16 -2.53 16.57
CA ILE A 284 -1.49 -2.70 15.28
C ILE A 284 -1.24 -1.39 14.52
N ASP A 285 -2.21 -0.46 14.53
CA ASP A 285 -2.08 0.83 13.85
C ASP A 285 -0.87 1.62 14.35
N TRP A 286 -0.64 1.55 15.67
CA TRP A 286 0.49 2.21 16.29
C TRP A 286 1.76 1.49 15.91
N LEU A 287 1.79 0.16 15.96
CA LEU A 287 2.99 -0.60 15.60
C LEU A 287 3.46 -0.27 14.17
N LEU A 288 2.55 -0.22 13.19
CA LEU A 288 2.91 0.22 11.84
C LEU A 288 3.45 1.65 11.79
N ASP A 289 2.83 2.59 12.50
CA ASP A 289 3.31 3.97 12.55
C ASP A 289 4.70 4.09 13.21
N HIS A 290 5.01 3.22 14.17
CA HIS A 290 6.35 3.10 14.77
C HIS A 290 7.36 2.51 13.78
N ILE A 291 6.98 1.51 12.96
CA ILE A 291 7.87 1.01 11.88
C ILE A 291 8.27 2.17 10.97
N LEU A 292 7.29 2.94 10.48
CA LEU A 292 7.58 4.09 9.63
C LEU A 292 8.42 5.14 10.35
N TRP A 293 8.14 5.42 11.63
CA TRP A 293 8.93 6.36 12.41
C TRP A 293 10.40 5.94 12.50
N VAL A 294 10.65 4.67 12.83
CA VAL A 294 12.00 4.12 12.94
C VAL A 294 12.73 4.14 11.61
N LYS A 295 12.04 3.90 10.49
CA LYS A 295 12.68 3.88 9.16
C LYS A 295 13.07 5.27 8.65
N VAL A 296 12.25 6.30 8.87
CA VAL A 296 12.43 7.58 8.13
C VAL A 296 12.37 8.86 8.96
N CYS A 297 12.01 8.80 10.24
CA CYS A 297 11.96 10.00 11.06
C CYS A 297 13.31 10.28 11.73
N ASN A 298 13.86 11.47 11.46
CA ASN A 298 15.03 11.99 12.17
C ASN A 298 14.57 12.66 13.48
N PRO A 299 15.00 12.19 14.66
CA PRO A 299 14.63 12.77 15.96
C PRO A 299 15.04 14.23 16.17
N GLU A 300 16.01 14.73 15.41
CA GLU A 300 16.50 16.11 15.47
C GLU A 300 15.65 17.08 14.62
N LYS A 301 14.74 16.55 13.80
CA LYS A 301 13.87 17.35 12.94
C LYS A 301 12.45 17.46 13.49
N ASP A 302 11.70 18.40 12.94
CA ASP A 302 10.34 18.69 13.38
C ASP A 302 9.33 17.60 12.95
N ALA A 303 8.15 17.66 13.57
CA ALA A 303 7.07 16.71 13.30
C ALA A 303 6.57 16.77 11.86
N LYS A 304 6.65 17.94 11.19
CA LYS A 304 6.24 18.10 9.79
C LYS A 304 7.19 17.36 8.86
N HIS A 305 8.49 17.43 9.11
CA HIS A 305 9.48 16.63 8.38
C HIS A 305 9.17 15.15 8.51
N CYS A 306 8.99 14.65 9.74
CA CYS A 306 8.67 13.23 9.99
C CYS A 306 7.37 12.82 9.29
N ALA A 307 6.31 13.63 9.37
CA ALA A 307 5.05 13.35 8.68
C ALA A 307 5.22 13.24 7.15
N ARG A 308 6.01 14.14 6.54
CA ARG A 308 6.31 14.10 5.10
C ARG A 308 7.09 12.85 4.71
N GLN A 309 8.10 12.47 5.49
CA GLN A 309 8.86 11.25 5.24
C GLN A 309 7.99 10.00 5.41
N LYS A 310 7.13 9.94 6.43
CA LYS A 310 6.17 8.84 6.57
C LYS A 310 5.22 8.75 5.37
N SER A 311 4.80 9.88 4.81
CA SER A 311 3.88 9.89 3.65
C SER A 311 4.50 9.43 2.34
N SER A 312 5.84 9.44 2.19
CA SER A 312 6.48 8.84 1.01
C SER A 312 6.50 7.31 1.08
N LEU A 313 6.61 6.73 2.28
CA LEU A 313 6.52 5.28 2.47
C LEU A 313 5.08 4.75 2.60
N ARG A 314 4.15 5.59 3.08
CA ARG A 314 2.73 5.28 3.24
C ARG A 314 1.91 6.10 2.26
N ILE A 315 1.76 5.55 1.06
CA ILE A 315 1.08 6.20 -0.06
C ILE A 315 -0.39 5.80 -0.03
N ARG A 316 -1.27 6.78 -0.16
CA ARG A 316 -2.71 6.57 -0.08
C ARG A 316 -3.37 6.78 -1.42
N PHE A 317 -4.13 5.77 -1.86
CA PHE A 317 -5.00 5.86 -3.02
C PHE A 317 -6.30 6.63 -2.68
N ARG A 318 -6.76 7.44 -3.62
CA ARG A 318 -8.06 8.13 -3.54
C ARG A 318 -8.81 7.97 -4.87
N PRO A 319 -10.13 7.72 -4.84
CA PRO A 319 -11.02 7.55 -3.68
C PRO A 319 -10.84 6.20 -2.98
N SER A 320 -11.33 6.08 -1.75
CA SER A 320 -11.29 4.81 -1.01
C SER A 320 -12.06 3.70 -1.75
N LEU A 321 -11.50 2.49 -1.76
CA LEU A 321 -12.06 1.32 -2.41
C LEU A 321 -12.88 0.44 -1.46
N PHE A 322 -12.74 0.65 -0.15
CA PHE A 322 -13.41 -0.12 0.89
C PHE A 322 -14.15 0.78 1.87
N GLN A 323 -15.32 0.31 2.31
CA GLN A 323 -16.15 0.95 3.33
C GLN A 323 -16.43 -0.05 4.45
N HIS A 324 -16.20 0.37 5.69
CA HIS A 324 -16.59 -0.39 6.87
C HIS A 324 -18.11 -0.30 7.09
N VAL A 325 -18.78 -1.43 7.19
CA VAL A 325 -20.25 -1.55 7.37
C VAL A 325 -20.65 -2.20 8.70
N GLY A 326 -19.68 -2.58 9.53
CA GLY A 326 -19.89 -3.19 10.84
C GLY A 326 -20.55 -2.25 11.85
N LEU A 327 -21.88 -2.26 11.96
CA LEU A 327 -22.60 -1.44 12.94
C LEU A 327 -22.28 -1.84 14.39
N HIS A 328 -22.11 -3.14 14.65
CA HIS A 328 -21.86 -3.70 15.98
C HIS A 328 -20.42 -4.18 16.11
N SER A 329 -19.67 -3.53 17.01
CA SER A 329 -18.33 -3.95 17.35
C SER A 329 -18.33 -5.28 18.12
N SER A 330 -17.21 -6.00 18.07
CA SER A 330 -16.94 -7.12 18.97
C SER A 330 -16.77 -6.69 20.44
N LEU A 331 -16.55 -5.40 20.71
CA LEU A 331 -16.55 -4.84 22.06
C LEU A 331 -17.99 -4.50 22.47
N ALA A 332 -18.42 -5.02 23.64
CA ALA A 332 -19.79 -4.88 24.10
C ALA A 332 -20.24 -3.41 24.20
N GLY A 333 -21.42 -3.11 23.66
CA GLY A 333 -22.01 -1.77 23.69
C GLY A 333 -21.46 -0.75 22.68
N LYS A 334 -20.41 -1.08 21.92
CA LYS A 334 -19.83 -0.14 20.95
C LYS A 334 -20.53 -0.25 19.59
N ILE A 335 -21.31 0.78 19.26
CA ILE A 335 -21.95 0.97 17.95
C ILE A 335 -21.03 1.84 17.07
N GLN A 336 -20.71 1.38 15.87
CA GLN A 336 -19.81 2.06 14.95
C GLN A 336 -20.55 2.50 13.68
N LYS A 337 -20.66 3.82 13.46
CA LYS A 337 -21.26 4.42 12.26
C LYS A 337 -20.20 5.17 11.45
N LEU A 338 -19.05 4.54 11.20
CA LEU A 338 -17.99 5.18 10.42
C LEU A 338 -18.34 5.12 8.94
N THR A 339 -18.27 6.27 8.29
CA THR A 339 -18.35 6.40 6.84
C THR A 339 -17.04 7.00 6.35
N ASP A 340 -16.41 6.36 5.37
CA ASP A 340 -15.21 6.91 4.75
C ASP A 340 -15.66 8.03 3.80
N LYS A 341 -15.15 9.25 4.08
CA LYS A 341 -15.53 10.47 3.34
C LYS A 341 -15.21 10.38 1.85
N ASP A 342 -14.24 9.56 1.48
CA ASP A 342 -13.82 9.40 0.09
C ASP A 342 -14.42 8.15 -0.57
N PHE A 343 -15.17 7.30 0.15
CA PHE A 343 -15.74 6.09 -0.45
C PHE A 343 -16.86 6.40 -1.44
N LEU A 344 -17.75 7.35 -1.17
CA LEU A 344 -18.81 7.72 -2.12
C LEU A 344 -18.33 8.66 -3.23
N LYS A 345 -17.09 9.16 -3.15
CA LYS A 345 -16.57 10.05 -4.17
C LYS A 345 -16.30 9.28 -5.47
N PRO A 346 -16.70 9.84 -6.63
CA PRO A 346 -16.35 9.28 -7.91
C PRO A 346 -14.83 9.41 -8.13
N LEU A 347 -14.27 8.50 -8.92
CA LEU A 347 -12.91 8.70 -9.44
C LEU A 347 -12.99 9.87 -10.45
N LEU A 348 -12.19 10.92 -10.24
CA LEU A 348 -12.24 12.14 -11.06
C LEU A 348 -11.42 12.02 -12.35
N HIS A 349 -10.64 10.96 -12.46
CA HIS A 349 -9.83 10.62 -13.63
C HIS A 349 -10.08 9.18 -14.07
N LYS A 350 -9.54 8.81 -15.23
CA LYS A 350 -9.58 7.43 -15.72
C LYS A 350 -8.18 6.99 -16.12
N ILE A 351 -7.79 5.84 -15.58
CA ILE A 351 -6.42 5.34 -15.59
C ILE A 351 -6.23 4.39 -16.78
N HIS A 352 -5.13 4.55 -17.50
CA HIS A 352 -4.70 3.68 -18.60
C HIS A 352 -3.20 3.40 -18.51
N LEU A 353 -2.76 2.27 -19.05
CA LEU A 353 -1.33 1.96 -19.20
C LEU A 353 -0.81 2.64 -20.47
N ASN A 354 -0.24 3.83 -20.32
CA ASN A 354 0.35 4.58 -21.43
C ASN A 354 1.80 4.13 -21.72
N PRO A 355 2.32 4.30 -22.95
CA PRO A 355 3.72 4.06 -23.25
C PRO A 355 4.63 4.96 -22.40
N PRO A 356 5.85 4.52 -22.04
CA PRO A 356 6.80 5.37 -21.32
C PRO A 356 7.12 6.66 -22.09
N ALA A 357 6.99 7.80 -21.41
CA ALA A 357 7.23 9.11 -21.99
C ALA A 357 7.70 10.12 -20.94
N GLU A 358 8.62 10.99 -21.35
CA GLU A 358 8.90 12.27 -20.71
C GLU A 358 7.73 13.22 -21.01
N VAL A 359 7.04 13.69 -19.97
CA VAL A 359 5.92 14.61 -20.11
C VAL A 359 6.31 16.02 -19.71
N SER A 360 5.87 17.02 -20.46
CA SER A 360 6.10 18.42 -20.13
C SER A 360 4.93 19.30 -20.54
N THR A 361 4.79 20.46 -19.91
CA THR A 361 3.71 21.40 -20.19
C THR A 361 4.16 22.84 -19.92
N SER A 362 3.64 23.78 -20.71
CA SER A 362 3.78 25.22 -20.41
C SER A 362 2.67 25.72 -19.47
N LEU A 363 1.59 24.96 -19.31
CA LEU A 363 0.47 25.35 -18.47
C LEU A 363 0.88 25.36 -16.99
N LYS A 364 0.47 26.41 -16.28
CA LYS A 364 0.79 26.57 -14.86
C LYS A 364 -0.12 25.70 -13.98
N VAL A 365 0.49 24.74 -13.31
CA VAL A 365 -0.17 23.74 -12.46
C VAL A 365 -0.83 24.35 -11.22
N TYR A 366 -2.02 23.85 -10.87
CA TYR A 366 -2.76 24.21 -9.67
C TYR A 366 -2.64 23.14 -8.57
N GLN A 367 -2.37 23.58 -7.33
CA GLN A 367 -2.37 22.78 -6.07
C GLN A 367 -1.60 21.43 -6.04
N GLY A 368 -0.87 21.06 -7.09
CA GLY A 368 -0.09 19.82 -7.17
C GLY A 368 -0.68 18.72 -8.06
N HIS A 369 -1.69 19.05 -8.88
CA HIS A 369 -2.29 18.20 -9.92
C HIS A 369 -1.44 18.21 -11.20
N THR A 370 -0.26 17.60 -11.13
CA THR A 370 0.76 17.70 -12.19
C THR A 370 0.48 16.76 -13.36
N LEU A 371 1.10 17.04 -14.51
CA LEU A 371 0.91 16.25 -15.73
C LEU A 371 1.52 14.86 -15.58
N GLU A 372 2.64 14.76 -14.85
CA GLU A 372 3.35 13.50 -14.57
C GLU A 372 2.43 12.54 -13.83
N LYS A 373 1.80 13.01 -12.73
CA LYS A 373 0.82 12.22 -11.98
C LYS A 373 -0.35 11.77 -12.85
N THR A 374 -0.78 12.62 -13.78
CA THR A 374 -1.89 12.31 -14.68
C THR A 374 -1.52 11.24 -15.69
N TYR A 375 -0.34 11.34 -16.27
CA TYR A 375 0.16 10.38 -17.23
C TYR A 375 0.42 9.01 -16.58
N MET A 376 0.91 9.01 -15.34
CA MET A 376 1.06 7.81 -14.51
C MET A 376 -0.26 7.28 -13.95
N GLY A 377 -1.36 8.03 -14.04
CA GLY A 377 -2.68 7.62 -13.54
C GLY A 377 -2.88 7.77 -12.04
N GLU A 378 -2.03 8.52 -11.35
CA GLU A 378 -2.14 8.83 -9.92
C GLU A 378 -3.23 9.89 -9.63
N ASP A 379 -3.42 10.83 -10.55
CA ASP A 379 -4.29 12.00 -10.37
C ASP A 379 -4.84 12.51 -11.72
N PHE A 380 -5.63 13.59 -11.72
CA PHE A 380 -5.91 14.39 -12.92
C PHE A 380 -4.95 15.57 -13.02
N PHE A 381 -4.84 16.15 -14.22
CA PHE A 381 -4.06 17.36 -14.45
C PHE A 381 -4.98 18.54 -14.20
N TRP A 382 -4.55 19.53 -13.42
CA TRP A 382 -5.30 20.77 -13.22
C TRP A 382 -4.38 21.95 -13.36
N ALA A 383 -4.67 22.80 -14.34
CA ALA A 383 -3.92 24.01 -14.60
C ALA A 383 -4.84 25.23 -14.59
N ILE A 384 -4.24 26.37 -14.29
CA ILE A 384 -4.89 27.66 -14.46
C ILE A 384 -5.15 27.94 -15.96
N THR A 385 -5.84 29.05 -16.23
CA THR A 385 -6.32 29.44 -17.56
C THR A 385 -5.28 29.28 -18.69
N PRO A 386 -5.51 28.38 -19.65
CA PRO A 386 -4.65 28.21 -20.82
C PRO A 386 -4.62 29.44 -21.73
N MET A 387 -3.43 29.75 -22.26
CA MET A 387 -3.20 30.81 -23.24
C MET A 387 -2.89 30.22 -24.62
N ALA A 388 -3.17 30.98 -25.68
CA ALA A 388 -2.80 30.59 -27.04
C ALA A 388 -1.29 30.34 -27.14
N GLY A 389 -0.91 29.19 -27.70
CA GLY A 389 0.48 28.72 -27.76
C GLY A 389 0.88 27.82 -26.61
N ASP A 390 0.07 27.70 -25.55
CA ASP A 390 0.34 26.72 -24.48
C ASP A 390 0.29 25.29 -25.03
N PHE A 391 1.10 24.41 -24.42
CA PHE A 391 1.21 23.04 -24.86
C PHE A 391 1.30 22.03 -23.72
N VAL A 392 0.90 20.81 -24.04
CA VAL A 392 1.17 19.58 -23.28
C VAL A 392 1.90 18.63 -24.22
N LEU A 393 3.09 18.16 -23.84
CA LEU A 393 3.95 17.32 -24.68
C LEU A 393 4.19 15.97 -24.01
N PHE A 394 3.99 14.90 -24.78
CA PHE A 394 4.32 13.53 -24.43
C PHE A 394 5.42 13.07 -25.38
N LYS A 395 6.66 13.02 -24.90
CA LYS A 395 7.81 12.62 -25.70
C LYS A 395 8.22 11.20 -25.30
N PHE A 396 8.03 10.24 -26.20
CA PHE A 396 8.27 8.84 -25.88
C PHE A 396 9.76 8.54 -25.77
N ASP A 397 10.12 7.66 -24.84
CA ASP A 397 11.51 7.22 -24.64
C ASP A 397 12.08 6.51 -25.88
N ARG A 398 11.19 5.85 -26.63
CA ARG A 398 11.45 5.19 -27.92
C ARG A 398 10.27 5.43 -28.86
N PRO A 399 10.47 5.47 -30.19
CA PRO A 399 9.36 5.60 -31.14
C PRO A 399 8.31 4.50 -30.97
N VAL A 400 7.03 4.89 -30.88
CA VAL A 400 5.90 3.99 -30.58
C VAL A 400 4.96 3.88 -31.77
N ASN A 401 4.52 2.66 -32.10
CA ASN A 401 3.41 2.46 -33.02
C ASN A 401 2.08 2.68 -32.29
N ILE A 402 1.37 3.77 -32.60
CA ILE A 402 0.12 4.14 -31.95
C ILE A 402 -1.06 3.66 -32.82
N GLU A 403 -2.04 3.01 -32.19
CA GLU A 403 -3.30 2.59 -32.82
C GLU A 403 -4.33 3.73 -32.74
N ARG A 404 -4.53 4.26 -31.53
CA ARG A 404 -5.50 5.31 -31.23
C ARG A 404 -5.09 6.12 -30.02
N PHE A 405 -5.63 7.32 -29.91
CA PHE A 405 -5.51 8.18 -28.74
C PHE A 405 -6.89 8.63 -28.25
N LEU A 406 -6.98 8.93 -26.96
CA LEU A 406 -8.11 9.57 -26.31
C LEU A 406 -7.60 10.50 -25.21
N PHE A 407 -8.02 11.75 -25.28
CA PHE A 407 -7.83 12.75 -24.25
C PHE A 407 -9.19 13.30 -23.81
N ARG A 408 -9.44 13.30 -22.50
CA ARG A 408 -10.66 13.86 -21.91
C ARG A 408 -10.32 15.00 -20.97
N SER A 409 -11.13 16.05 -21.04
CA SER A 409 -11.00 17.26 -20.27
C SER A 409 -12.26 17.54 -19.44
N GLY A 410 -12.05 18.14 -18.26
CA GLY A 410 -13.07 18.31 -17.22
C GLY A 410 -13.28 17.04 -16.40
N ASN A 411 -13.93 17.18 -15.24
CA ASN A 411 -14.34 16.05 -14.39
C ASN A 411 -15.71 16.32 -13.74
N GLN A 412 -16.19 15.41 -12.89
CA GLN A 412 -17.53 15.52 -12.28
C GLN A 412 -17.65 16.64 -11.25
N GLU A 413 -16.56 16.99 -10.54
CA GLU A 413 -16.55 18.07 -9.55
C GLU A 413 -16.41 19.44 -10.22
N HIS A 414 -15.68 19.51 -11.33
CA HIS A 414 -15.39 20.71 -12.11
C HIS A 414 -15.72 20.50 -13.59
N PRO A 415 -17.00 20.41 -13.97
CA PRO A 415 -17.40 20.13 -15.35
C PRO A 415 -17.15 21.30 -16.31
N GLY A 416 -16.94 22.51 -15.79
CA GLY A 416 -16.63 23.72 -16.56
C GLY A 416 -15.15 23.90 -16.89
N ASP A 417 -14.25 23.22 -16.17
CA ASP A 417 -12.79 23.36 -16.34
C ASP A 417 -12.32 22.49 -17.51
N LYS A 418 -12.70 22.90 -18.72
CA LYS A 418 -12.46 22.16 -19.97
C LYS A 418 -11.50 22.88 -20.88
N ILE A 419 -10.66 22.09 -21.53
CA ILE A 419 -9.83 22.49 -22.64
C ILE A 419 -10.72 22.55 -23.89
N GLU A 420 -10.78 23.73 -24.47
CA GLU A 420 -11.42 24.00 -25.76
C GLU A 420 -10.39 24.63 -26.71
N ASN A 421 -10.67 24.56 -28.02
CA ASN A 421 -9.79 25.15 -29.05
C ASN A 421 -8.34 24.63 -28.99
N THR A 422 -8.15 23.34 -28.69
CA THR A 422 -6.83 22.70 -28.62
C THR A 422 -6.74 21.60 -29.66
N THR A 423 -5.62 21.50 -30.36
CA THR A 423 -5.35 20.45 -31.34
C THR A 423 -4.54 19.33 -30.73
N VAL A 424 -4.75 18.11 -31.22
CA VAL A 424 -3.87 16.96 -30.99
C VAL A 424 -2.94 16.86 -32.20
N GLU A 425 -1.64 16.86 -31.94
CA GLU A 425 -0.60 16.89 -32.94
C GLU A 425 0.40 15.76 -32.68
N ILE A 426 1.02 15.23 -33.73
CA ILE A 426 2.02 14.17 -33.60
C ILE A 426 3.31 14.49 -34.34
N LEU A 427 4.41 13.99 -33.82
CA LEU A 427 5.72 14.01 -34.45
C LEU A 427 6.11 12.58 -34.86
N PRO A 428 5.99 12.21 -36.14
CA PRO A 428 6.44 10.91 -36.64
C PRO A 428 7.98 10.82 -36.68
N PHE A 429 8.52 9.60 -36.62
CA PHE A 429 9.96 9.36 -36.73
C PHE A 429 10.52 9.74 -38.12
N SER A 430 9.70 9.60 -39.16
CA SER A 430 10.02 9.99 -40.54
C SER A 430 9.08 11.08 -41.03
N THR A 431 9.61 12.02 -41.82
CA THR A 431 8.82 13.11 -42.40
C THR A 431 7.81 12.56 -43.42
N LYS A 432 6.60 13.12 -43.45
CA LYS A 432 5.52 12.72 -44.36
C LYS A 432 5.16 13.89 -45.26
N GLU A 433 5.87 14.01 -46.39
CA GLU A 433 5.75 15.13 -47.34
C GLU A 433 4.34 15.32 -47.91
N LYS A 434 3.54 14.25 -47.95
CA LYS A 434 2.16 14.28 -48.44
C LYS A 434 1.19 15.06 -47.53
N TYR A 435 1.56 15.32 -46.28
CA TYR A 435 0.67 15.91 -45.28
C TYR A 435 1.17 17.30 -44.89
N LYS A 436 0.23 18.23 -44.67
CA LYS A 436 0.57 19.57 -44.17
C LYS A 436 1.10 19.47 -42.74
N ARG A 437 2.27 20.05 -42.50
CA ARG A 437 2.93 20.09 -41.19
C ARG A 437 3.02 21.51 -40.66
N THR A 438 3.12 21.64 -39.34
CA THR A 438 3.50 22.89 -38.66
C THR A 438 5.00 23.18 -38.89
N GLU A 439 5.42 24.41 -38.59
CA GLU A 439 6.82 24.84 -38.77
C GLU A 439 7.82 23.98 -37.97
N ASP A 440 7.40 23.50 -36.80
CA ASP A 440 8.17 22.63 -35.92
C ASP A 440 8.00 21.12 -36.22
N ARG A 441 7.47 20.79 -37.40
CA ARG A 441 7.36 19.43 -37.98
C ARG A 441 6.29 18.51 -37.38
N PHE A 442 5.35 19.04 -36.59
CA PHE A 442 4.19 18.29 -36.12
C PHE A 442 3.07 18.23 -37.17
N TYR A 443 2.22 17.22 -37.06
CA TYR A 443 1.04 17.01 -37.91
C TYR A 443 -0.22 17.04 -37.05
N LYS A 444 -1.18 17.89 -37.40
CA LYS A 444 -2.47 17.98 -36.70
C LYS A 444 -3.34 16.78 -37.05
N LEU A 445 -3.79 16.03 -36.04
CA LEU A 445 -4.65 14.86 -36.20
C LEU A 445 -6.11 15.13 -35.84
N ALA A 446 -6.33 15.81 -34.72
CA ALA A 446 -7.67 16.04 -34.20
C ALA A 446 -7.74 17.38 -33.45
N GLN A 447 -8.95 17.76 -33.07
CA GLN A 447 -9.22 18.92 -32.24
C GLN A 447 -10.15 18.51 -31.10
N PHE A 448 -10.03 19.18 -29.96
CA PHE A 448 -10.95 19.00 -28.84
C PHE A 448 -12.35 19.51 -29.21
N GLU A 449 -13.33 18.62 -29.09
CA GLU A 449 -14.74 18.92 -29.21
C GLU A 449 -15.45 18.54 -27.90
N LYS A 450 -16.14 19.52 -27.29
CA LYS A 450 -16.86 19.34 -26.00
C LYS A 450 -16.00 18.74 -24.87
N GLY A 451 -14.69 19.02 -24.88
CA GLY A 451 -13.73 18.53 -23.90
C GLY A 451 -13.20 17.13 -24.19
N VAL A 452 -13.37 16.59 -25.39
CA VAL A 452 -12.83 15.29 -25.80
C VAL A 452 -12.07 15.43 -27.11
N ALA A 453 -10.91 14.80 -27.21
CA ALA A 453 -10.22 14.56 -28.47
C ALA A 453 -9.84 13.09 -28.56
N GLU A 454 -10.40 12.38 -29.52
CA GLU A 454 -10.09 10.97 -29.78
C GLU A 454 -9.97 10.70 -31.28
N GLY A 455 -9.19 9.69 -31.64
CA GLY A 455 -8.97 9.34 -33.04
C GLY A 455 -8.02 8.16 -33.21
N THR A 456 -8.04 7.57 -34.40
CA THR A 456 -7.06 6.56 -34.84
C THR A 456 -5.86 7.25 -35.48
N VAL A 457 -4.68 6.65 -35.34
CA VAL A 457 -3.47 7.15 -36.00
C VAL A 457 -3.27 6.38 -37.30
N ASP A 458 -3.23 7.08 -38.43
CA ASP A 458 -2.94 6.48 -39.74
C ASP A 458 -1.57 5.77 -39.66
N PRO A 459 -1.48 4.47 -40.05
CA PRO A 459 -0.23 3.73 -40.09
C PRO A 459 0.92 4.46 -40.80
N ALA A 460 0.61 5.34 -41.76
CA ALA A 460 1.60 6.17 -42.43
C ALA A 460 2.41 7.05 -41.48
N PHE A 461 1.87 7.47 -40.34
CA PHE A 461 2.59 8.29 -39.35
C PHE A 461 3.41 7.48 -38.34
N ASN A 462 3.24 6.16 -38.30
CA ASN A 462 3.99 5.31 -37.40
C ASN A 462 5.42 5.04 -37.93
N PRO A 463 6.41 4.88 -37.04
CA PRO A 463 6.34 5.05 -35.58
C PRO A 463 6.38 6.54 -35.15
N VAL A 464 5.75 6.86 -34.02
CA VAL A 464 5.59 8.21 -33.47
C VAL A 464 6.62 8.49 -32.36
N VAL A 465 7.27 9.66 -32.42
CA VAL A 465 8.27 10.12 -31.43
C VAL A 465 7.63 10.92 -30.30
N ALA A 466 6.63 11.76 -30.62
CA ALA A 466 5.94 12.55 -29.62
C ALA A 466 4.48 12.84 -30.01
N VAL A 467 3.63 13.03 -29.00
CA VAL A 467 2.27 13.56 -29.12
C VAL A 467 2.23 14.89 -28.38
N ARG A 468 1.59 15.92 -28.97
CA ARG A 468 1.45 17.24 -28.37
C ARG A 468 0.01 17.72 -28.44
N LEU A 469 -0.46 18.32 -27.36
CA LEU A 469 -1.68 19.12 -27.34
C LEU A 469 -1.28 20.58 -27.44
N THR A 470 -1.87 21.35 -28.35
CA THR A 470 -1.53 22.78 -28.54
C THR A 470 -2.77 23.64 -28.51
N VAL A 471 -2.80 24.57 -27.54
CA VAL A 471 -3.89 25.52 -27.32
C VAL A 471 -3.86 26.58 -28.43
N GLN A 472 -4.91 26.66 -29.23
CA GLN A 472 -4.97 27.57 -30.38
C GLN A 472 -5.50 28.96 -30.00
N LYS A 473 -6.30 29.06 -28.93
CA LYS A 473 -6.92 30.32 -28.47
C LYS A 473 -6.90 30.41 -26.95
N ASN A 474 -6.86 31.62 -26.42
CA ASN A 474 -6.98 31.87 -24.99
C ASN A 474 -8.29 31.29 -24.45
N SER A 475 -8.20 30.59 -23.33
CA SER A 475 -9.37 30.10 -22.59
C SER A 475 -9.86 31.17 -21.61
N ALA A 476 -11.15 31.15 -21.28
CA ALA A 476 -11.71 31.92 -20.18
C ALA A 476 -11.81 31.10 -18.87
N VAL A 477 -11.60 29.79 -18.96
CA VAL A 477 -11.75 28.83 -17.85
C VAL A 477 -10.44 28.09 -17.60
N TRP A 478 -10.32 27.51 -16.41
CA TRP A 478 -9.22 26.62 -16.07
C TRP A 478 -9.31 25.31 -16.86
N ALA A 479 -8.22 24.53 -16.86
CA ALA A 479 -8.11 23.33 -17.67
C ALA A 479 -7.85 22.10 -16.81
N ILE A 480 -8.71 21.09 -16.98
CA ILE A 480 -8.49 19.75 -16.43
C ILE A 480 -8.22 18.76 -17.55
N ILE A 481 -7.26 17.85 -17.37
CA ILE A 481 -7.17 16.63 -18.18
C ILE A 481 -7.41 15.44 -17.24
N SER A 482 -8.51 14.72 -17.46
CA SER A 482 -8.98 13.64 -16.59
C SER A 482 -8.76 12.25 -17.18
N GLU A 483 -8.47 12.12 -18.48
CA GLU A 483 -8.16 10.84 -19.11
C GLU A 483 -7.09 11.07 -20.18
N ILE A 484 -6.00 10.32 -20.08
CA ILE A 484 -4.98 10.22 -21.13
C ILE A 484 -4.85 8.75 -21.49
N HIS A 485 -5.14 8.42 -22.74
CA HIS A 485 -5.02 7.07 -23.25
C HIS A 485 -4.37 7.09 -24.61
N ILE A 486 -3.13 6.59 -24.68
CA ILE A 486 -2.39 6.40 -25.92
C ILE A 486 -2.21 4.90 -26.11
N LYS A 487 -3.04 4.29 -26.95
CA LYS A 487 -3.02 2.83 -27.15
C LYS A 487 -1.99 2.48 -28.22
N ARG A 488 -0.99 1.67 -27.85
CA ARG A 488 0.00 1.13 -28.79
C ARG A 488 -0.55 -0.06 -29.58
N ILE A 489 -0.07 -0.23 -30.82
CA ILE A 489 -0.23 -1.48 -31.57
C ILE A 489 0.64 -2.55 -30.89
N PRO A 490 0.10 -3.72 -30.52
CA PRO A 490 0.91 -4.83 -30.01
C PRO A 490 1.93 -5.23 -31.08
N GLY A 491 3.21 -5.15 -30.71
CA GLY A 491 4.33 -5.56 -31.56
C GLY A 491 4.73 -6.99 -31.29
#